data_AF-A0A1F6XY67-F1
#
_entry.id   AF-A0A1F6XY67-F1
#
_cell.length_a   1.000
_cell.length_b   1.000
_cell.length_c   1.000
_cell.angle_alpha   90.00
_cell.angle_beta   90.00
_cell.angle_gamma   90.00
#
_symmetry.space_group_name_H-M   'P 1'
#
loop_
_entity.id
_entity.type
_entity.pdbx_description
1 polymer ?
#
loop_
_entity_poly.entity_id
_entity_poly.type
_entity_poly.pdbx_seq_one_letter_code
_entity_poly.pdbx_strand_id
1 'polypeptide(L)'
;MDRIDRKRLLKILAYLIFFILIVHFAANKFYWYYSLWYLDVIMHFLGGIWIGILYFYIFPSKESSLNAVFKMLFFILAIGIGWEMFEMLVNDVIAKNPFDYLDTFSDIFFDLFGGLCAILYLHPWRKKPS
;
A
#
# COMPACT_ATOMS: atom_id res chain seq x y z
N MET A 1 -12.24 23.00 9.51
CA MET A 1 -11.63 21.66 9.37
C MET A 1 -10.25 21.86 8.76
N ASP A 2 -9.21 21.73 9.57
CA ASP A 2 -7.83 22.05 9.18
C ASP A 2 -7.32 21.14 8.06
N ARG A 3 -6.59 21.72 7.10
CA ARG A 3 -5.77 20.97 6.15
C ARG A 3 -4.94 19.94 6.91
N ILE A 4 -4.87 18.70 6.42
CA ILE A 4 -3.96 17.72 7.04
C ILE A 4 -2.54 18.27 6.95
N ASP A 5 -1.96 18.59 8.11
CA ASP A 5 -0.57 19.01 8.23
C ASP A 5 0.34 17.87 7.75
N ARG A 6 1.42 18.23 7.04
CA ARG A 6 2.48 17.29 6.65
C ARG A 6 3.00 16.48 7.83
N LYS A 7 3.08 17.09 9.03
CA LYS A 7 3.47 16.36 10.25
C LYS A 7 2.50 15.25 10.61
N ARG A 8 1.19 15.46 10.38
CA ARG A 8 0.17 14.43 10.61
C ARG A 8 0.28 13.30 9.58
N LEU A 9 0.48 13.62 8.29
CA LEU A 9 0.74 12.60 7.27
C LEU A 9 1.98 11.78 7.60
N LEU A 10 3.06 12.42 8.02
CA LEU A 10 4.29 11.74 8.41
C LEU A 10 4.07 10.79 9.59
N LYS A 11 3.30 11.22 10.62
CA LYS A 11 2.92 10.33 11.73
C LYS A 11 2.11 9.13 11.26
N ILE A 12 1.14 9.32 10.37
CA ILE A 12 0.33 8.23 9.80
C ILE A 12 1.24 7.26 9.03
N LEU A 13 2.10 7.77 8.15
CA LEU A 13 3.07 6.96 7.40
C LEU A 13 3.97 6.15 8.32
N ALA A 14 4.51 6.79 9.37
CA ALA A 14 5.37 6.13 10.34
C ALA A 14 4.62 5.03 11.10
N TYR A 15 3.46 5.33 11.69
CA TYR A 15 2.69 4.32 12.43
C TYR A 15 2.24 3.17 11.56
N LEU A 16 1.80 3.45 10.32
CA LEU A 16 1.32 2.41 9.42
C LEU A 16 2.46 1.51 8.95
N ILE A 17 3.65 2.04 8.59
CA ILE A 17 4.77 1.17 8.19
C ILE A 17 5.30 0.35 9.36
N PHE A 18 5.37 0.92 10.58
CA PHE A 18 5.78 0.16 11.75
C PHE A 18 4.75 -0.92 12.10
N PHE A 19 3.46 -0.64 11.97
CA PHE A 19 2.41 -1.64 12.16
C PHE A 19 2.54 -2.78 11.14
N ILE A 20 2.65 -2.47 9.84
CA ILE A 20 2.86 -3.46 8.77
C ILE A 20 4.10 -4.30 9.07
N LEU A 21 5.22 -3.66 9.42
CA LEU A 21 6.46 -4.36 9.73
C LEU A 21 6.30 -5.32 10.92
N ILE A 22 5.68 -4.88 12.02
CA ILE A 22 5.44 -5.72 13.20
C ILE A 22 4.55 -6.92 12.84
N VAL A 23 3.46 -6.68 12.11
CA VAL A 23 2.54 -7.74 11.69
C VAL A 23 3.24 -8.72 10.74
N HIS A 24 4.02 -8.24 9.77
CA HIS A 24 4.78 -9.09 8.85
C HIS A 24 5.79 -9.98 9.58
N PHE A 25 6.55 -9.42 10.53
CA PHE A 25 7.50 -10.21 11.33
C PHE A 25 6.79 -11.24 12.21
N ALA A 26 5.68 -10.86 12.86
CA ALA A 26 4.87 -11.80 13.63
C ALA A 26 4.28 -12.90 12.74
N ALA A 27 3.75 -12.54 11.57
CA ALA A 27 3.15 -13.45 10.63
C ALA A 27 4.15 -14.49 10.11
N ASN A 28 5.38 -14.08 9.80
CA ASN A 28 6.46 -15.01 9.47
C ASN A 28 6.86 -15.88 10.67
N LYS A 29 7.03 -15.29 11.86
CA LYS A 29 7.48 -16.00 13.07
C LYS A 29 6.49 -17.07 13.52
N PHE A 30 5.19 -16.80 13.38
CA PHE A 30 4.10 -17.66 13.85
C PHE A 30 3.37 -18.37 12.71
N TYR A 31 3.89 -18.33 11.47
CA TYR A 31 3.30 -18.98 10.29
C TYR A 31 1.85 -18.56 9.99
N TRP A 32 1.52 -17.28 10.23
CA TRP A 32 0.18 -16.76 9.95
C TRP A 32 -0.10 -16.66 8.46
N TYR A 33 0.89 -16.40 7.61
CA TYR A 33 0.68 -16.43 6.17
C TYR A 33 0.17 -17.78 5.67
N TYR A 34 0.64 -18.88 6.29
CA TYR A 34 0.13 -20.21 6.00
C TYR A 34 -1.23 -20.48 6.66
N SER A 35 -1.41 -20.05 7.91
CA SER A 35 -2.61 -20.38 8.70
C SER A 35 -3.82 -19.49 8.37
N LEU A 36 -3.57 -18.27 7.90
CA LEU A 36 -4.52 -17.21 7.58
C LEU A 36 -4.20 -16.69 6.19
N TRP A 37 -4.59 -17.44 5.15
CA TRP A 37 -4.29 -17.11 3.75
C TRP A 37 -4.71 -15.69 3.34
N TYR A 38 -5.79 -15.15 3.89
CA TYR A 38 -6.28 -13.79 3.59
C TYR A 38 -5.43 -12.68 4.23
N LEU A 39 -4.50 -13.02 5.12
CA LEU A 39 -3.64 -12.03 5.78
C LEU A 39 -2.77 -11.31 4.75
N ASP A 40 -2.32 -12.00 3.72
CA ASP A 40 -1.44 -11.43 2.70
C ASP A 40 -2.14 -10.32 1.92
N VAL A 41 -3.35 -10.62 1.45
CA VAL A 41 -4.27 -9.65 0.87
C VAL A 41 -4.49 -8.41 1.76
N ILE A 42 -4.61 -8.59 3.08
CA ILE A 42 -4.74 -7.46 4.01
C ILE A 42 -3.44 -6.63 4.04
N MET A 43 -2.28 -7.29 4.02
CA MET A 43 -0.98 -6.63 4.01
C MET A 43 -0.76 -5.82 2.73
N HIS A 44 -1.13 -6.36 1.56
CA HIS A 44 -1.13 -5.64 0.30
C HIS A 44 -2.07 -4.44 0.32
N PHE A 45 -3.31 -4.61 0.78
CA PHE A 45 -4.22 -3.48 0.93
C PHE A 45 -3.65 -2.35 1.82
N LEU A 46 -3.03 -2.69 2.95
CA LEU A 46 -2.39 -1.72 3.84
C LEU A 46 -1.13 -1.09 3.21
N GLY A 47 -0.35 -1.87 2.46
CA GLY A 47 0.78 -1.41 1.66
C GLY A 47 0.35 -0.40 0.60
N GLY A 48 -0.71 -0.71 -0.14
CA GLY A 48 -1.36 0.19 -1.09
C GLY A 48 -1.80 1.52 -0.47
N ILE A 49 -2.46 1.48 0.70
CA ILE A 49 -2.80 2.69 1.45
C ILE A 49 -1.53 3.48 1.78
N TRP A 50 -0.49 2.81 2.27
CA TRP A 50 0.75 3.46 2.69
C TRP A 50 1.45 4.15 1.51
N ILE A 51 1.62 3.45 0.39
CA ILE A 51 2.22 4.00 -0.84
C ILE A 51 1.37 5.14 -1.40
N GLY A 52 0.04 5.02 -1.37
CA GLY A 52 -0.87 6.10 -1.80
C GLY A 52 -0.69 7.37 -0.97
N ILE A 53 -0.62 7.26 0.36
CA ILE A 53 -0.35 8.41 1.25
C ILE A 53 1.06 8.95 1.01
N LEU A 54 2.05 8.07 0.84
CA LEU A 54 3.45 8.45 0.58
C LEU A 54 3.56 9.27 -0.70
N TYR A 55 2.89 8.85 -1.77
CA TYR A 55 2.87 9.56 -3.04
C TYR A 55 2.43 11.01 -2.84
N PHE A 56 1.33 11.26 -2.14
CA PHE A 56 0.86 12.62 -1.89
C PHE A 56 1.74 13.41 -0.91
N TYR A 57 2.43 12.73 0.00
CA TYR A 57 3.41 13.36 0.87
C TYR A 57 4.62 13.88 0.07
N ILE A 58 5.13 13.09 -0.88
CA ILE A 58 6.28 13.44 -1.73
C ILE A 58 5.89 14.44 -2.83
N PHE A 59 4.74 14.21 -3.48
CA PHE A 59 4.23 14.99 -4.61
C PHE A 59 2.97 15.77 -4.20
N PRO A 60 3.10 16.85 -3.40
CA PRO A 60 1.97 17.64 -2.96
C PRO A 60 1.33 18.37 -4.15
N SER A 61 0.27 17.82 -4.72
CA SER A 61 -0.54 18.56 -5.67
C SER A 61 -1.53 19.46 -4.93
N LYS A 62 -1.75 20.69 -5.42
CA LYS A 62 -2.82 21.57 -4.92
C LYS A 62 -4.20 21.18 -5.47
N GLU A 63 -4.23 20.41 -6.56
CA GLU A 63 -5.48 20.04 -7.23
C GLU A 63 -5.67 18.52 -7.32
N SER A 64 -6.87 18.07 -6.96
CA SER A 64 -7.28 16.67 -7.11
C SER A 64 -7.75 16.45 -8.54
N SER A 65 -6.81 16.48 -9.50
CA SER A 65 -7.11 16.16 -10.89
C SER A 65 -7.09 14.64 -11.12
N LEU A 66 -7.89 14.16 -12.08
CA LEU A 66 -7.84 12.76 -12.53
C LEU A 66 -6.41 12.35 -12.91
N ASN A 67 -5.63 13.26 -13.51
CA ASN A 67 -4.22 13.01 -13.83
C ASN A 67 -3.37 12.70 -12.59
N ALA A 68 -3.61 13.36 -11.45
CA ALA A 68 -2.90 13.06 -10.22
C ALA A 68 -3.27 11.67 -9.67
N VAL A 69 -4.53 11.26 -9.84
CA VAL A 69 -4.99 9.91 -9.48
C VAL A 69 -4.31 8.86 -10.34
N PHE A 70 -4.30 9.02 -11.66
CA PHE A 70 -3.63 8.06 -12.56
C PHE A 70 -2.14 7.94 -12.29
N LYS A 71 -1.42 9.05 -12.04
CA LYS A 71 0.02 9.02 -11.74
C LYS A 71 0.33 8.25 -10.45
N MET A 72 -0.49 8.43 -9.42
CA MET A 72 -0.36 7.68 -8.18
C MET A 72 -0.68 6.20 -8.37
N LEU A 73 -1.76 5.86 -9.08
CA LEU A 73 -2.10 4.45 -9.34
C LEU A 73 -0.99 3.76 -10.13
N PHE A 74 -0.39 4.46 -11.11
CA PHE A 74 0.78 3.96 -11.81
C PHE A 74 1.99 3.79 -10.87
N PHE A 75 2.21 4.73 -9.94
CA PHE A 75 3.26 4.62 -8.94
C PHE A 75 3.05 3.41 -8.01
N ILE A 76 1.83 3.19 -7.53
CA ILE A 76 1.46 2.02 -6.72
C ILE A 76 1.67 0.74 -7.52
N LEU A 77 1.18 0.69 -8.76
CA LEU A 77 1.36 -0.48 -9.64
C LEU A 77 2.83 -0.83 -9.84
N ALA A 78 3.68 0.17 -10.08
CA ALA A 78 5.12 -0.06 -10.27
C ALA A 78 5.79 -0.62 -9.00
N ILE A 79 5.39 -0.14 -7.81
CA ILE A 79 5.91 -0.65 -6.54
C ILE A 79 5.37 -2.06 -6.25
N GLY A 80 4.06 -2.29 -6.44
CA GLY A 80 3.42 -3.58 -6.24
C GLY A 80 4.02 -4.66 -7.12
N ILE A 81 4.14 -4.42 -8.43
CA ILE A 81 4.84 -5.36 -9.35
C ILE A 81 6.28 -5.62 -8.89
N GLY A 82 6.99 -4.58 -8.42
CA GLY A 82 8.35 -4.74 -7.90
C GLY A 82 8.40 -5.62 -6.64
N TRP A 83 7.39 -5.53 -5.77
CA TRP A 83 7.25 -6.36 -4.58
C TRP A 83 6.93 -7.81 -4.94
N GLU A 84 5.97 -8.04 -5.83
CA GLU A 84 5.62 -9.38 -6.35
C GLU A 84 6.84 -10.08 -6.98
N MET A 85 7.61 -9.35 -7.78
CA MET A 85 8.86 -9.88 -8.35
C MET A 85 9.87 -10.25 -7.26
N PHE A 86 9.98 -9.44 -6.19
CA PHE A 86 10.85 -9.75 -5.06
C PHE A 86 10.38 -11.00 -4.33
N GLU A 87 9.08 -11.15 -4.07
CA GLU A 87 8.52 -12.33 -3.43
C GLU A 87 8.72 -13.58 -4.28
N MET A 88 8.51 -13.49 -5.58
CA MET A 88 8.79 -14.58 -6.54
C MET A 88 10.24 -15.06 -6.40
N LEU A 89 11.19 -14.13 -6.41
CA LEU A 89 12.61 -14.45 -6.27
C LEU A 89 12.94 -15.06 -4.91
N VAL A 90 12.34 -14.57 -3.83
CA VAL A 90 12.55 -15.08 -2.48
C VAL A 90 11.94 -16.47 -2.31
N ASN A 91 10.71 -16.67 -2.79
CA ASN A 91 9.99 -17.93 -2.70
C ASN A 91 10.64 -19.01 -3.57
N ASP A 92 11.06 -18.68 -4.80
CA ASP A 92 11.74 -19.63 -5.68
C ASP A 92 13.11 -20.05 -5.13
N VAL A 93 13.90 -19.10 -4.63
CA VAL A 93 15.28 -19.36 -4.19
C VAL A 93 15.33 -19.98 -2.78
N ILE A 94 14.48 -19.54 -1.86
CA ILE A 94 14.54 -19.92 -0.44
C ILE A 94 13.50 -21.00 -0.11
N ALA A 95 12.24 -20.80 -0.49
CA ALA A 95 11.12 -21.65 -0.08
C ALA A 95 10.84 -22.83 -1.04
N LYS A 96 11.27 -22.73 -2.31
CA LYS A 96 10.98 -23.68 -3.40
C LYS A 96 9.49 -23.97 -3.59
N ASN A 97 8.65 -22.98 -3.31
CA ASN A 97 7.21 -23.07 -3.54
C ASN A 97 6.88 -22.70 -4.99
N PRO A 98 5.89 -23.33 -5.63
CA PRO A 98 5.45 -22.95 -6.96
C PRO A 98 4.82 -21.55 -6.92
N PHE A 99 5.09 -20.76 -7.96
CA PHE A 99 4.49 -19.43 -8.13
C PHE A 99 2.97 -19.51 -8.34
N ASP A 100 2.22 -18.66 -7.63
CA ASP A 100 0.77 -18.55 -7.77
C ASP A 100 0.38 -17.24 -8.46
N TYR A 101 -0.01 -17.34 -9.73
CA TYR A 101 -0.43 -16.20 -10.54
C TYR A 101 -1.73 -15.53 -10.03
N LEU A 102 -2.60 -16.28 -9.35
CA LEU A 102 -3.87 -15.74 -8.84
C LEU A 102 -3.63 -14.90 -7.57
N ASP A 103 -2.67 -15.32 -6.75
CA ASP A 103 -2.22 -14.59 -5.56
C ASP A 103 -1.65 -13.23 -5.96
N THR A 104 -0.62 -13.21 -6.81
CA THR A 104 -0.03 -11.98 -7.35
C THR A 104 -1.05 -11.04 -8.00
N PHE A 105 -2.02 -11.58 -8.73
CA PHE A 105 -3.07 -10.73 -9.33
C PHE A 105 -3.98 -10.11 -8.26
N SER A 106 -4.35 -10.91 -7.25
CA SER A 106 -5.10 -10.44 -6.09
C SER A 106 -4.32 -9.34 -5.36
N ASP A 107 -3.04 -9.56 -5.11
CA ASP A 107 -2.18 -8.64 -4.37
C ASP A 107 -2.02 -7.28 -5.07
N ILE A 108 -1.75 -7.30 -6.38
CA ILE A 108 -1.73 -6.07 -7.19
C ILE A 108 -3.09 -5.37 -7.16
N PHE A 109 -4.20 -6.11 -7.22
CA PHE A 109 -5.53 -5.52 -7.13
C PHE A 109 -5.75 -4.83 -5.77
N PHE A 110 -5.35 -5.48 -4.67
CA PHE A 110 -5.54 -4.94 -3.32
C PHE A 110 -4.58 -3.79 -3.01
N ASP A 111 -3.36 -3.78 -3.55
CA ASP A 111 -2.47 -2.62 -3.53
C ASP A 111 -3.15 -1.39 -4.16
N LEU A 112 -3.70 -1.55 -5.36
CA LEU A 112 -4.41 -0.47 -6.06
C LEU A 112 -5.67 -0.03 -5.31
N PHE A 113 -6.43 -0.98 -4.77
CA PHE A 113 -7.63 -0.69 -4.00
C PHE A 113 -7.32 0.08 -2.71
N GLY A 114 -6.26 -0.31 -1.99
CA GLY A 114 -5.75 0.43 -0.84
C GLY A 114 -5.32 1.85 -1.21
N GLY A 115 -4.63 1.99 -2.33
CA GLY A 115 -4.29 3.28 -2.94
C GLY A 115 -5.49 4.19 -3.14
N LEU A 116 -6.55 3.67 -3.75
CA LEU A 116 -7.81 4.41 -3.96
C LEU A 116 -8.45 4.84 -2.63
N CYS A 117 -8.45 3.96 -1.61
CA CYS A 117 -8.94 4.30 -0.28
C CYS A 117 -8.13 5.44 0.38
N ALA A 118 -6.80 5.48 0.17
CA ALA A 118 -5.99 6.60 0.63
C ALA A 118 -6.43 7.95 0.02
N ILE A 119 -6.87 7.95 -1.24
CA ILE A 119 -7.41 9.16 -1.90
C ILE A 119 -8.68 9.60 -1.21
N LEU A 120 -9.63 8.68 -0.98
CA LEU A 120 -10.90 8.99 -0.32
C LEU A 120 -10.67 9.53 1.08
N TYR A 121 -9.68 9.01 1.80
CA TYR A 121 -9.28 9.53 3.10
C TYR A 121 -8.73 10.95 3.02
N LEU A 122 -7.93 11.27 1.99
CA LEU A 122 -7.29 12.59 1.81
C LEU A 122 -8.18 13.64 1.11
N HIS A 123 -9.17 13.23 0.32
CA HIS A 123 -9.99 14.11 -0.52
C HIS A 123 -10.83 15.16 0.25
N PRO A 124 -11.51 14.83 1.37
CA PRO A 124 -12.26 15.80 2.18
C PRO A 124 -11.41 16.98 2.66
N TRP A 125 -10.10 16.81 2.74
CA TRP A 125 -9.16 17.78 3.32
C TRP A 125 -8.50 18.69 2.29
N ARG A 126 -8.74 18.45 0.99
CA ARG A 126 -8.19 19.24 -0.12
C ARG A 126 -9.14 20.31 -0.65
N LYS A 127 -10.44 20.28 -0.31
CA LYS A 127 -11.38 21.32 -0.74
C LYS A 127 -11.08 22.64 0.01
N LYS A 128 -10.85 23.73 -0.75
CA LYS A 128 -10.90 25.09 -0.21
C LYS A 128 -12.28 25.30 0.43
N PRO A 129 -12.39 25.83 1.66
CA PRO A 129 -13.62 26.52 2.02
C PRO A 129 -13.80 27.67 1.03
N SER A 130 -14.97 27.68 0.37
CA SER A 130 -15.42 28.76 -0.52
C SER A 130 -15.45 30.09 0.22
#